data_AF-A0AA49IXL0-F1
#
_entry.id   AF-A0AA49IXL0-F1
#
_cell.length_a   1.000
_cell.length_b   1.000
_cell.length_c   1.000
_cell.angle_alpha   90.00
_cell.angle_beta   90.00
_cell.angle_gamma   90.00
#
_symmetry.space_group_name_H-M   'P 1'
#
loop_
_entity.id
_entity.type
_entity.pdbx_description
1 polymer ?
#
loop_
_entity_poly.entity_id
_entity_poly.type
_entity_poly.pdbx_seq_one_letter_code
_entity_poly.pdbx_strand_id
1 'polypeptide(L)' 'MAARIDPDQRRHYVEVAAYFIAEQRGFLCGCEIEDWVLAENEIERMLREGKLSC' A
#
# COMPACT_ATOMS: atom_id res chain seq x y z
N MET A 1 -13.01 14.15 -8.00
CA MET A 1 -12.51 14.91 -6.84
C MET A 1 -11.40 14.07 -6.23
N ALA A 2 -10.13 14.49 -6.34
CA ALA A 2 -9.00 13.69 -5.88
C ALA A 2 -9.10 13.47 -4.36
N ALA A 3 -9.14 12.22 -3.93
CA ALA A 3 -9.15 11.81 -2.53
C ALA A 3 -7.94 12.45 -1.83
N ARG A 4 -8.18 13.38 -0.91
CA ARG A 4 -7.14 14.03 -0.10
C ARG A 4 -6.91 13.16 1.14
N ILE A 5 -6.25 12.02 0.95
CA ILE A 5 -5.74 11.26 2.08
C ILE A 5 -4.47 11.96 2.56
N ASP A 6 -4.37 12.12 3.88
CA ASP A 6 -3.19 12.69 4.50
C ASP A 6 -1.94 11.88 4.09
N PRO A 7 -0.82 12.51 3.74
CA PRO A 7 0.39 11.80 3.35
C PRO A 7 0.88 10.82 4.41
N ASP A 8 0.64 11.10 5.69
CA ASP A 8 1.00 10.21 6.80
C ASP A 8 0.13 8.95 6.79
N GLN A 9 -1.17 9.12 6.56
CA GLN A 9 -2.14 8.04 6.45
C GLN A 9 -1.88 7.15 5.23
N ARG A 10 -1.51 7.75 4.08
CA ARG A 10 -1.08 7.00 2.89
C ARG A 10 0.12 6.11 3.22
N ARG A 11 1.11 6.65 3.93
CA ARG A 11 2.34 5.92 4.31
C ARG A 11 2.02 4.75 5.22
N HIS A 12 1.15 4.95 6.20
CA HIS A 12 0.70 3.89 7.10
C HIS A 12 0.02 2.74 6.33
N TYR A 13 -0.85 3.05 5.36
CA TYR A 13 -1.47 2.01 4.53
C TYR A 13 -0.47 1.24 3.66
N VAL A 14 0.54 1.94 3.11
CA VAL A 14 1.60 1.31 2.32
C VAL A 14 2.43 0.37 3.20
N GLU A 15 2.83 0.80 4.40
CA GLU A 15 3.57 -0.06 5.34
C GLU A 15 2.76 -1.31 5.72
N VAL A 16 1.49 -1.15 6.07
CA VAL A 16 0.61 -2.27 6.43
C VAL A 16 0.44 -3.23 5.25
N ALA A 17 0.22 -2.71 4.04
CA ALA A 17 0.08 -3.53 2.84
C ALA A 17 1.39 -4.26 2.49
N ALA A 18 2.54 -3.61 2.59
CA ALA A 18 3.84 -4.23 2.36
C ALA A 18 4.11 -5.37 3.37
N TYR A 19 3.76 -5.15 4.64
CA TYR A 19 3.83 -6.18 5.68
C TYR A 19 2.92 -7.38 5.36
N PHE A 20 1.68 -7.14 4.95
CA PHE A 20 0.73 -8.19 4.55
C PHE A 20 1.23 -8.99 3.35
N ILE A 21 1.81 -8.34 2.34
CA ILE A 21 2.36 -9.01 1.15
C ILE A 21 3.57 -9.86 1.55
N ALA A 22 4.46 -9.34 2.39
CA ALA A 22 5.59 -10.08 2.92
C ALA A 22 5.12 -11.31 3.73
N GLU A 23 4.10 -11.15 4.58
CA GLU A 23 3.50 -12.26 5.35
C GLU A 23 2.87 -13.31 4.43
N GLN A 24 2.08 -12.90 3.42
CA GLN A 24 1.49 -13.82 2.44
C GLN A 24 2.54 -14.59 1.63
N ARG A 25 3.68 -13.96 1.33
CA ARG A 25 4.82 -14.61 0.66
C ARG A 25 5.69 -15.44 1.59
N GLY A 26 5.46 -15.39 2.91
CA GLY A 26 6.26 -16.11 3.90
C GLY A 26 7.64 -15.48 4.14
N PHE A 27 7.75 -14.16 4.04
CA PHE A 27 8.97 -13.38 4.26
C PHE A 27 10.13 -13.82 3.35
N LEU A 28 9.84 -13.93 2.06
CA LEU A 28 10.84 -14.24 1.03
C LEU A 28 11.90 -13.14 0.97
N CYS A 29 13.14 -13.50 1.31
CA CYS A 29 14.27 -12.58 1.35
C CYS A 29 14.59 -12.06 -0.06
N GLY A 30 14.73 -10.74 -0.23
CA GLY A 30 15.01 -10.10 -1.51
C GLY A 30 13.79 -9.53 -2.25
N CYS A 31 12.56 -9.74 -1.76
CA CYS A 31 11.35 -9.16 -2.32
C CYS A 31 10.85 -7.90 -1.59
N GLU A 32 11.54 -7.45 -0.54
CA GLU A 32 11.09 -6.32 0.31
C GLU A 32 10.75 -5.04 -0.47
N ILE A 33 11.57 -4.71 -1.48
CA ILE A 33 11.36 -3.53 -2.33
C ILE A 33 10.17 -3.77 -3.28
N GLU A 34 10.05 -4.98 -3.82
CA GLU A 34 8.92 -5.37 -4.68
C GLU A 34 7.61 -5.32 -3.91
N ASP A 35 7.60 -5.85 -2.68
CA ASP A 35 6.43 -5.88 -1.81
C ASP A 35 5.99 -4.45 -1.45
N TRP A 36 6.95 -3.54 -1.25
CA TRP A 36 6.68 -2.11 -1.07
C TRP A 36 6.09 -1.46 -2.33
N VAL A 37 6.65 -1.70 -3.51
CA VAL A 37 6.16 -1.12 -4.77
C VAL A 37 4.76 -1.66 -5.12
N LEU A 38 4.49 -2.92 -4.83
CA LEU A 38 3.17 -3.54 -4.97
C LEU A 38 2.16 -2.92 -4.01
N ALA A 39 2.55 -2.73 -2.74
CA ALA A 39 1.74 -2.03 -1.75
C ALA A 39 1.40 -0.60 -2.19
N GLU A 40 2.38 0.18 -2.65
CA GLU A 40 2.14 1.54 -3.15
C GLU A 40 1.16 1.56 -4.32
N ASN A 41 1.33 0.67 -5.30
CA ASN A 41 0.41 0.58 -6.43
C ASN A 41 -1.02 0.22 -6.01
N GLU A 42 -1.17 -0.69 -5.04
CA GLU A 42 -2.49 -1.08 -4.52
C GLU A 42 -3.18 0.09 -3.82
N ILE A 43 -2.47 0.80 -2.94
CA ILE A 43 -3.01 1.98 -2.26
C ILE A 43 -3.32 3.10 -3.25
N GLU A 44 -2.45 3.35 -4.24
CA GLU A 44 -2.70 4.32 -5.30
C GLU A 44 -3.90 3.95 -6.18
N ARG A 45 -4.09 2.66 -6.45
CA ARG A 45 -5.28 2.15 -7.16
C ARG A 45 -6.55 2.39 -6.35
N MET A 46 -6.55 2.02 -5.07
CA MET A 46 -7.68 2.23 -4.17
C MET A 46 -8.02 3.72 -3.98
N LEU A 47 -6.99 4.58 -3.92
CA LEU A 47 -7.10 6.04 -3.89
C LEU A 47 -7.74 6.57 -5.17
N ARG A 48 -7.28 6.08 -6.34
CA ARG A 48 -7.80 6.48 -7.65
C ARG A 48 -9.24 6.01 -7.87
N GLU A 49 -9.58 4.82 -7.39
CA GLU A 49 -10.94 4.29 -7.42
C GLU A 49 -11.88 4.99 -6.43
N GLY A 50 -11.36 5.83 -5.52
CA GLY A 50 -12.18 6.50 -4.51
C GLY A 50 -12.72 5.55 -3.44
N LYS A 51 -12.15 4.35 -3.30
CA LYS A 51 -12.56 3.37 -2.27
C LYS A 51 -12.10 3.77 -0.87
N LEU A 52 -11.06 4.60 -0.78
CA LEU A 52 -10.55 5.16 0.48
C LEU A 52 -11.14 6.56 0.78
N SER A 53 -12.23 6.96 0.11
CA SER A 53 -12.92 8.22 0.39
C SER A 53 -13.80 8.07 1.63
N CYS A 54 -13.58 8.93 2.62
CA CYS A 54 -14.63 9.35 3.53
C CYS A 54 -15.35 10.60 2.98
#